data_AF-A0A820G3U6-F1
#
_entry.id   AF-A0A820G3U6-F1
#
_cell.length_a   1.000
_cell.length_b   1.000
_cell.length_c   1.000
_cell.angle_alpha   90.00
_cell.angle_beta   90.00
_cell.angle_gamma   90.00
#
_symmetry.space_group_name_H-M   'P 1'
#
loop_
_entity.id
_entity.type
_entity.pdbx_description
1 polymer ?
#
loop_
_entity_poly.entity_id
_entity_poly.type
_entity_poly.pdbx_seq_one_letter_code
_entity_poly.pdbx_strand_id
1 'polypeptide(L)'
;ISMPLNESALINYNIELNSLANVRDYLVTFLTNLLITTSNSIILQSSSLAQLTQATNQLTRNTLMLVSNRCYELSAALYAMFEKISYEDAQSASNQLFQCASNILNGVNGPLQGRTDVLDLDYSRANTMPTDYDTDLESAWSNTNLFGGGDEASIEKNRNIYYQKQLANQINSQVTKILSLLTSSLHIHLNIGQHSLINTSQTFMSLETISIQSLKDRLVKQVENAQFNIPSDFILNTTSNSSISLRSRVDPLASYGNFQNTNLSRSISLSIIDQNGNEVSFQANENNPMQMIIPRDPNVVIPSMYLQNVTSINSTINNLLFDYRYINITSSLPISVHFEIHSLNRSLAYLFIYKFDQAPQLNSSINLSVGWT
;
A
#
# COMPACT_ATOMS: atom_id res chain seq x y z
N ILE A 1 -12.76 6.44 25.01
CA ILE A 1 -13.54 7.71 24.97
C ILE A 1 -13.50 8.18 23.52
N SER A 2 -14.59 8.04 22.76
CA SER A 2 -14.68 8.62 21.41
C SER A 2 -15.06 10.09 21.58
N MET A 3 -14.17 11.01 21.22
CA MET A 3 -14.54 12.42 21.13
C MET A 3 -15.61 12.58 20.04
N PRO A 4 -16.68 13.36 20.27
CA PRO A 4 -17.67 13.64 19.24
C PRO A 4 -16.99 14.37 18.07
N LEU A 5 -17.27 13.91 16.84
CA LEU A 5 -16.74 14.49 15.62
C LEU A 5 -17.31 15.92 15.47
N ASN A 6 -16.45 16.93 15.29
CA ASN A 6 -16.90 18.30 15.04
C ASN A 6 -17.30 18.45 13.57
N GLU A 7 -18.58 18.25 13.26
CA GLU A 7 -19.14 18.33 11.91
C GLU A 7 -18.85 19.66 11.21
N SER A 8 -18.87 20.78 11.96
CA SER A 8 -18.58 22.10 11.39
C SER A 8 -17.13 22.25 10.93
N ALA A 9 -16.18 21.66 11.68
CA ALA A 9 -14.78 21.64 11.30
C ALA A 9 -14.54 20.73 10.09
N LEU A 10 -15.25 19.61 10.01
CA LEU A 10 -15.17 18.69 8.87
C LEU A 10 -15.68 19.33 7.57
N ILE A 11 -16.80 20.06 7.63
CA ILE A 11 -17.33 20.80 6.48
C ILE A 11 -16.32 21.83 5.98
N ASN A 12 -15.77 22.67 6.87
CA ASN A 12 -14.78 23.67 6.50
C ASN A 12 -13.51 23.04 5.91
N TYR A 13 -13.05 21.93 6.50
CA TYR A 13 -11.92 21.16 5.98
C TYR A 13 -12.18 20.67 4.54
N ASN A 14 -13.36 20.11 4.26
CA ASN A 14 -13.72 19.64 2.92
C ASN A 14 -13.81 20.78 1.90
N ILE A 15 -14.33 21.95 2.29
CA ILE A 15 -14.37 23.15 1.43
C ILE A 15 -12.95 23.58 1.05
N GLU A 16 -12.05 23.68 2.04
CA GLU A 16 -10.66 24.06 1.81
C GLU A 16 -9.92 23.05 0.93
N LEU A 17 -10.10 21.76 1.22
CA LEU A 17 -9.52 20.64 0.46
C LEU A 17 -9.89 20.69 -1.03
N ASN A 18 -11.16 20.95 -1.33
CA ASN A 18 -11.65 21.09 -2.71
C ASN A 18 -11.15 22.38 -3.38
N SER A 19 -11.04 23.49 -2.64
CA SER A 19 -10.45 24.73 -3.16
C SER A 19 -8.98 24.55 -3.55
N LEU A 20 -8.20 23.86 -2.71
CA LEU A 20 -6.81 23.53 -2.99
C LEU A 20 -6.66 22.57 -4.18
N ALA A 21 -7.60 21.65 -4.39
CA ALA A 21 -7.60 20.78 -5.55
C ALA A 21 -7.73 21.56 -6.87
N ASN A 22 -8.58 22.58 -6.92
CA ASN A 22 -8.74 23.44 -8.11
C ASN A 22 -7.43 24.19 -8.44
N VAL A 23 -6.77 24.75 -7.43
CA VAL A 23 -5.48 25.43 -7.60
C VAL A 23 -4.41 24.44 -8.09
N ARG A 24 -4.42 23.21 -7.58
CA ARG A 24 -3.48 22.16 -7.98
C ARG A 24 -3.67 21.74 -9.44
N ASP A 25 -4.90 21.51 -9.88
CA ASP A 25 -5.22 21.20 -11.29
C ASP A 25 -4.63 22.26 -12.24
N TYR A 26 -4.75 23.55 -11.87
CA TYR A 26 -4.16 24.66 -12.64
C TYR A 26 -2.62 24.63 -12.65
N LEU A 27 -1.99 24.50 -11.48
CA LEU A 27 -0.52 24.50 -11.36
C LEU A 27 0.11 23.29 -12.07
N VAL A 28 -0.51 22.12 -11.97
CA VAL A 28 -0.07 20.90 -12.67
C VAL A 28 -0.10 21.11 -14.18
N THR A 29 -1.18 21.70 -14.70
CA THR A 29 -1.30 22.01 -16.13
C THR A 29 -0.19 22.95 -16.62
N PHE A 30 0.20 23.93 -15.80
CA PHE A 30 1.36 24.77 -16.11
C PHE A 30 2.67 23.97 -16.14
N LEU A 31 2.92 23.12 -15.14
CA LEU A 31 4.13 22.32 -15.05
C LEU A 31 4.28 21.33 -16.22
N THR A 32 3.18 20.75 -16.70
CA THR A 32 3.21 19.81 -17.83
C THR A 32 3.63 20.48 -19.14
N ASN A 33 3.48 21.80 -19.25
CA ASN A 33 3.86 22.57 -20.45
C ASN A 33 5.31 23.09 -20.42
N LEU A 34 6.04 22.89 -19.32
CA LEU A 34 7.43 23.31 -19.23
C LEU A 34 8.33 22.47 -20.15
N LEU A 35 9.48 23.00 -20.55
CA LEU A 35 10.45 22.24 -21.33
C LEU A 35 11.39 21.44 -20.41
N ILE A 36 11.83 20.27 -20.87
CA ILE A 36 12.84 19.44 -20.19
C ILE A 36 14.14 19.59 -20.97
N THR A 37 15.04 20.46 -20.49
CA THR A 37 16.26 20.84 -21.22
C THR A 37 17.55 20.43 -20.53
N THR A 38 17.54 20.28 -19.21
CA THR A 38 18.73 20.05 -18.37
C THR A 38 18.41 19.18 -17.16
N SER A 39 19.43 18.64 -16.48
CA SER A 39 19.27 17.94 -15.19
C SER A 39 18.55 18.81 -14.16
N ASN A 40 18.95 20.09 -14.05
CA ASN A 40 18.30 21.07 -13.18
C ASN A 40 16.81 21.25 -13.49
N SER A 41 16.44 21.26 -14.78
CA SER A 41 15.02 21.33 -15.16
C SER A 41 14.24 20.09 -14.70
N ILE A 42 14.87 18.91 -14.69
CA ILE A 42 14.26 17.69 -14.17
C ILE A 42 14.10 17.77 -12.67
N ILE A 43 15.16 18.14 -11.94
CA ILE A 43 15.16 18.23 -10.47
C ILE A 43 14.09 19.21 -9.97
N LEU A 44 14.01 20.40 -10.57
CA LEU A 44 13.05 21.42 -10.17
C LEU A 44 11.60 20.98 -10.44
N GLN A 45 11.35 20.39 -11.60
CA GLN A 45 10.02 19.94 -11.98
C GLN A 45 9.59 18.71 -11.17
N SER A 46 10.47 17.74 -10.96
CA SER A 46 10.17 16.57 -10.14
C SER A 46 9.89 16.95 -8.69
N SER A 47 10.69 17.85 -8.12
CA SER A 47 10.45 18.41 -6.78
C SER A 47 9.10 19.12 -6.68
N SER A 48 8.76 19.93 -7.68
CA SER A 48 7.46 20.63 -7.73
C SER A 48 6.28 19.65 -7.81
N LEU A 49 6.39 18.60 -8.64
CA LEU A 49 5.36 17.57 -8.75
C LEU A 49 5.23 16.74 -7.47
N ALA A 50 6.34 16.37 -6.84
CA ALA A 50 6.34 15.64 -5.57
C ALA A 50 5.62 16.44 -4.47
N GLN A 51 5.92 17.74 -4.35
CA GLN A 51 5.27 18.63 -3.38
C GLN A 51 3.78 18.82 -3.67
N LEU A 52 3.41 19.12 -4.93
CA LEU A 52 2.02 19.32 -5.31
C LEU A 52 1.18 18.06 -5.07
N THR A 53 1.71 16.89 -5.39
CA THR A 53 0.99 15.62 -5.20
C THR A 53 0.91 15.20 -3.73
N GLN A 54 1.88 15.57 -2.90
CA GLN A 54 1.89 15.26 -1.47
C GLN A 54 0.92 16.12 -0.65
N ALA A 55 0.68 17.37 -1.05
CA ALA A 55 0.10 18.41 -0.17
C ALA A 55 -1.21 18.02 0.55
N THR A 56 -2.10 17.22 -0.07
CA THR A 56 -3.33 16.75 0.58
C THR A 56 -3.55 15.24 0.49
N ASN A 57 -2.63 14.50 -0.15
CA ASN A 57 -2.78 13.07 -0.50
C ASN A 57 -4.06 12.70 -1.28
N GLN A 58 -4.86 13.68 -1.69
CA GLN A 58 -6.06 13.53 -2.50
C GLN A 58 -5.87 14.29 -3.81
N LEU A 59 -6.14 13.62 -4.93
CA LEU A 59 -5.90 14.14 -6.27
C LEU A 59 -7.10 13.84 -7.14
N THR A 60 -7.46 14.77 -8.02
CA THR A 60 -8.48 14.52 -9.06
C THR A 60 -7.92 13.53 -10.08
N ARG A 61 -8.80 12.80 -10.79
CA ARG A 61 -8.36 11.91 -11.88
C ARG A 61 -7.61 12.65 -12.98
N ASN A 62 -8.01 13.89 -13.25
CA ASN A 62 -7.31 14.77 -14.19
C ASN A 62 -5.87 15.05 -13.75
N THR A 63 -5.68 15.50 -12.50
CA THR A 63 -4.33 15.72 -11.94
C THR A 63 -3.51 14.43 -11.94
N LEU A 64 -4.10 13.31 -11.51
CA LEU A 64 -3.42 12.01 -11.49
C LEU A 64 -2.88 11.62 -12.87
N MET A 65 -3.69 11.78 -13.93
CA MET A 65 -3.29 11.50 -15.30
C MET A 65 -2.19 12.44 -15.79
N LEU A 66 -2.34 13.76 -15.60
CA LEU A 66 -1.35 14.75 -16.04
C LEU A 66 0.01 14.56 -15.35
N VAL A 67 -0.01 14.38 -14.02
CA VAL A 67 1.21 14.16 -13.24
C VAL A 67 1.83 12.80 -13.57
N SER A 68 1.04 11.74 -13.77
CA SER A 68 1.55 10.42 -14.20
C SER A 68 2.33 10.51 -15.51
N ASN A 69 1.74 11.17 -16.52
CA ASN A 69 2.40 11.41 -17.81
C ASN A 69 3.67 12.23 -17.65
N ARG A 70 3.60 13.32 -16.89
CA ARG A 70 4.76 14.19 -16.71
C ARG A 70 5.89 13.54 -15.92
N CYS A 71 5.55 12.77 -14.88
CA CYS A 71 6.51 12.01 -14.09
C CYS A 71 7.22 10.96 -14.96
N TYR A 72 6.50 10.32 -15.89
CA TYR A 72 7.07 9.43 -16.88
C TYR A 72 8.03 10.14 -17.84
N GLU A 73 7.63 11.28 -18.42
CA GLU A 73 8.49 12.08 -19.30
C GLU A 73 9.80 12.50 -18.61
N LEU A 74 9.71 12.99 -17.38
CA LEU A 74 10.88 13.39 -16.58
C LEU A 74 11.78 12.19 -16.27
N SER A 75 11.21 11.03 -15.98
CA SER A 75 11.97 9.79 -15.71
C SER A 75 12.67 9.29 -16.98
N ALA A 76 11.98 9.34 -18.12
CA ALA A 76 12.55 8.98 -19.41
C ALA A 76 13.67 9.94 -19.81
N ALA A 77 13.49 11.25 -19.59
CA ALA A 77 14.52 12.24 -19.83
C ALA A 77 15.74 12.02 -18.91
N LEU A 78 15.53 11.73 -17.62
CA LEU A 78 16.60 11.40 -16.68
C LEU A 78 17.38 10.18 -17.15
N TYR A 79 16.69 9.12 -17.55
CA TYR A 79 17.28 7.92 -18.14
C TYR A 79 17.95 8.15 -19.51
N ALA A 80 17.60 9.19 -20.25
CA ALA A 80 18.31 9.53 -21.49
C ALA A 80 19.62 10.30 -21.23
N MET A 81 19.77 10.92 -20.05
CA MET A 81 20.91 11.78 -19.72
C MET A 81 21.76 11.31 -18.55
N PHE A 82 21.45 10.16 -17.91
CA PHE A 82 22.09 9.72 -16.67
C PHE A 82 23.63 9.62 -16.79
N GLU A 83 24.15 9.17 -17.94
CA GLU A 83 25.58 9.07 -18.22
C GLU A 83 26.31 10.43 -18.21
N LYS A 84 25.57 11.53 -18.34
CA LYS A 84 26.10 12.90 -18.49
C LYS A 84 25.89 13.77 -17.26
N ILE A 85 25.32 13.23 -16.19
CA ILE A 85 25.00 13.95 -14.96
C ILE A 85 25.73 13.31 -13.78
N SER A 86 25.91 14.07 -12.70
CA SER A 86 26.48 13.54 -11.47
C SER A 86 25.52 12.55 -10.80
N TYR A 87 26.07 11.66 -9.98
CA TYR A 87 25.26 10.75 -9.18
C TYR A 87 24.34 11.53 -8.23
N GLU A 88 24.81 12.63 -7.66
CA GLU A 88 24.05 13.49 -6.75
C GLU A 88 22.82 14.08 -7.44
N ASP A 89 22.97 14.55 -8.68
CA ASP A 89 21.86 15.07 -9.49
C ASP A 89 20.87 13.94 -9.86
N ALA A 90 21.40 12.78 -10.28
CA ALA A 90 20.59 11.62 -10.60
C ALA A 90 19.79 11.12 -9.39
N GLN A 91 20.43 11.08 -8.21
CA GLN A 91 19.81 10.69 -6.94
C GLN A 91 18.76 11.71 -6.50
N SER A 92 19.07 13.00 -6.57
CA SER A 92 18.14 14.08 -6.22
C SER A 92 16.87 14.03 -7.09
N ALA A 93 17.05 13.94 -8.43
CA ALA A 93 15.93 13.81 -9.36
C ALA A 93 15.12 12.52 -9.11
N SER A 94 15.81 11.39 -8.93
CA SER A 94 15.16 10.10 -8.69
C SER A 94 14.35 10.10 -7.41
N ASN A 95 14.88 10.62 -6.29
CA ASN A 95 14.16 10.71 -5.01
C ASN A 95 12.81 11.41 -5.18
N GLN A 96 12.80 12.55 -5.87
CA GLN A 96 11.57 13.31 -6.10
C GLN A 96 10.61 12.59 -7.04
N LEU A 97 11.10 11.92 -8.09
CA LEU A 97 10.27 11.16 -9.01
C LEU A 97 9.70 9.89 -8.38
N PHE A 98 10.45 9.20 -7.51
CA PHE A 98 9.95 8.07 -6.72
C PHE A 98 8.85 8.52 -5.74
N GLN A 99 9.05 9.66 -5.07
CA GLN A 99 8.03 10.24 -4.19
C GLN A 99 6.77 10.63 -4.98
N CYS A 100 6.92 11.30 -6.11
CA CYS A 100 5.82 11.64 -7.02
C CYS A 100 5.05 10.39 -7.46
N ALA A 101 5.76 9.36 -7.93
CA ALA A 101 5.16 8.09 -8.33
C ALA A 101 4.37 7.42 -7.19
N SER A 102 4.89 7.46 -5.96
CA SER A 102 4.17 6.95 -4.78
C SER A 102 2.93 7.78 -4.46
N ASN A 103 3.03 9.11 -4.50
CA ASN A 103 1.88 9.99 -4.28
C ASN A 103 0.76 9.74 -5.30
N ILE A 104 1.10 9.51 -6.56
CA ILE A 104 0.14 9.17 -7.62
C ILE A 104 -0.55 7.84 -7.31
N LEU A 105 0.21 6.80 -6.93
CA LEU A 105 -0.36 5.50 -6.52
C LEU A 105 -1.29 5.65 -5.32
N ASN A 106 -0.90 6.42 -4.31
CA ASN A 106 -1.72 6.65 -3.12
C ASN A 106 -2.99 7.41 -3.48
N GLY A 107 -2.89 8.46 -4.29
CA GLY A 107 -4.04 9.27 -4.71
C GLY A 107 -5.06 8.49 -5.53
N VAL A 108 -4.63 7.54 -6.38
CA VAL A 108 -5.57 6.74 -7.18
C VAL A 108 -6.19 5.58 -6.39
N ASN A 109 -5.41 4.94 -5.51
CA ASN A 109 -5.88 3.77 -4.77
C ASN A 109 -6.58 4.12 -3.45
N GLY A 110 -6.31 5.30 -2.88
CA GLY A 110 -6.91 5.78 -1.63
C GLY A 110 -8.44 5.71 -1.62
N PRO A 111 -9.14 6.25 -2.64
CA PRO A 111 -10.59 6.14 -2.73
C PRO A 111 -11.11 4.72 -2.90
N LEU A 112 -10.39 3.89 -3.67
CA LEU A 112 -10.78 2.49 -3.90
C LEU A 112 -10.66 1.62 -2.65
N GLN A 113 -9.81 2.02 -1.70
CA GLN A 113 -9.59 1.33 -0.44
C GLN A 113 -10.26 2.03 0.73
N GLY A 114 -11.05 3.08 0.51
CA GLY A 114 -11.74 3.80 1.61
C GLY A 114 -10.80 4.51 2.58
N ARG A 115 -9.60 4.91 2.13
CA ARG A 115 -8.64 5.72 2.91
C ARG A 115 -8.85 7.22 2.74
N THR A 116 -9.40 7.62 1.59
CA THR A 116 -9.68 9.01 1.23
C THR A 116 -10.98 9.06 0.45
N ASP A 117 -11.62 10.21 0.44
CA ASP A 117 -12.78 10.44 -0.41
C ASP A 117 -12.37 10.91 -1.82
N VAL A 118 -13.28 10.79 -2.78
CA VAL A 118 -13.15 11.43 -4.09
C VAL A 118 -13.49 12.91 -3.92
N LEU A 119 -12.64 13.79 -4.44
CA LEU A 119 -12.86 15.24 -4.38
C LEU A 119 -14.13 15.64 -5.15
N ASP A 120 -14.87 16.64 -4.66
CA ASP A 120 -16.19 17.05 -5.18
C ASP A 120 -16.13 17.43 -6.66
N LEU A 121 -15.08 18.15 -7.07
CA LEU A 121 -14.85 18.51 -8.47
C LEU A 121 -14.78 17.26 -9.35
N ASP A 122 -14.05 16.25 -8.89
CA ASP A 122 -13.82 15.01 -9.61
C ASP A 122 -15.08 14.14 -9.61
N TYR A 123 -15.78 14.09 -8.47
CA TYR A 123 -17.08 13.44 -8.34
C TYR A 123 -18.10 14.06 -9.30
N SER A 124 -18.16 15.38 -9.40
CA SER A 124 -19.04 16.11 -10.32
C SER A 124 -18.68 15.83 -11.78
N ARG A 125 -17.39 15.82 -12.14
CA ARG A 125 -16.92 15.53 -13.50
C ARG A 125 -17.33 14.14 -13.98
N ALA A 126 -17.22 13.12 -13.12
CA ALA A 126 -17.67 11.76 -13.44
C ALA A 126 -19.17 11.61 -13.67
N ASN A 127 -19.96 12.48 -13.05
CA ASN A 127 -21.41 12.47 -13.14
C ASN A 127 -21.95 13.49 -14.15
N THR A 128 -21.07 14.24 -14.80
CA THR A 128 -21.44 15.10 -15.92
C THR A 128 -21.58 14.23 -17.17
N MET A 129 -22.64 14.47 -17.95
CA MET A 129 -22.85 13.76 -19.21
C MET A 129 -21.68 14.07 -20.18
N PRO A 130 -21.12 13.08 -20.89
CA PRO A 130 -20.08 13.32 -21.87
C PRO A 130 -20.52 14.38 -22.88
N THR A 131 -19.68 15.38 -23.14
CA THR A 131 -19.99 16.45 -24.10
C THR A 131 -19.67 16.06 -25.54
N ASP A 132 -18.89 14.99 -25.72
CA ASP A 132 -18.52 14.46 -27.03
C ASP A 132 -19.53 13.39 -27.44
N TYR A 133 -20.08 13.50 -28.64
CA TYR A 133 -21.04 12.55 -29.23
C TYR A 133 -20.32 11.26 -29.69
N ASP A 134 -19.43 10.75 -28.85
CA ASP A 134 -18.84 9.44 -29.02
C ASP A 134 -19.86 8.41 -28.52
N THR A 135 -20.51 7.74 -29.48
CA THR A 135 -21.56 6.75 -29.23
C THR A 135 -21.11 5.66 -28.25
N ASP A 136 -19.81 5.36 -28.18
CA ASP A 136 -19.27 4.36 -27.27
C ASP A 136 -19.25 4.87 -25.81
N LEU A 137 -18.99 6.16 -25.60
CA LEU A 137 -18.99 6.80 -24.28
C LEU A 137 -20.42 7.02 -23.75
N GLU A 138 -21.36 7.45 -24.59
CA GLU A 138 -22.77 7.59 -24.20
C GLU A 138 -23.41 6.23 -23.88
N SER A 139 -23.11 5.21 -24.68
CA SER A 139 -23.57 3.84 -24.46
C SER A 139 -23.02 3.28 -23.14
N ALA A 140 -21.73 3.49 -22.84
CA ALA A 140 -21.16 3.09 -21.56
C ALA A 140 -21.74 3.87 -20.37
N TRP A 141 -21.95 5.17 -20.51
CA TRP A 141 -22.46 6.05 -19.44
C TRP A 141 -23.93 5.80 -19.10
N SER A 142 -24.74 5.44 -20.09
CA SER A 142 -26.17 5.09 -19.94
C SER A 142 -26.40 3.64 -19.52
N ASN A 143 -25.36 2.80 -19.51
CA ASN A 143 -25.48 1.38 -19.19
C ASN A 143 -25.71 1.16 -17.69
N THR A 144 -26.97 0.93 -17.33
CA THR A 144 -27.38 0.63 -15.96
C THR A 144 -26.82 -0.69 -15.43
N ASN A 145 -26.43 -1.65 -16.29
CA ASN A 145 -25.79 -2.89 -15.84
C ASN A 145 -24.33 -2.67 -15.42
N LEU A 146 -23.63 -1.66 -15.97
CA LEU A 146 -22.26 -1.31 -15.57
C LEU A 146 -22.21 -0.62 -14.20
N PHE A 147 -23.29 0.07 -13.81
CA PHE A 147 -23.33 0.87 -12.57
C PHE A 147 -24.42 0.43 -11.58
N GLY A 148 -25.18 -0.62 -11.89
CA GLY A 148 -26.38 -1.03 -11.16
C GLY A 148 -26.21 -2.23 -10.22
N GLY A 149 -24.97 -2.63 -9.91
CA GLY A 149 -24.69 -3.82 -9.10
C GLY A 149 -23.86 -3.53 -7.85
N GLY A 150 -24.47 -3.70 -6.67
CA GLY A 150 -23.77 -3.82 -5.38
C GLY A 150 -24.09 -2.70 -4.38
N ASP A 151 -24.68 -3.09 -3.25
CA ASP A 151 -24.84 -2.38 -1.96
C ASP A 151 -25.29 -0.91 -2.01
N GLU A 152 -26.61 -0.64 -1.99
CA GLU A 152 -27.29 0.65 -1.64
C GLU A 152 -26.65 1.98 -2.11
N ALA A 153 -25.66 1.94 -2.99
CA ALA A 153 -24.85 3.05 -3.42
C ALA A 153 -25.54 3.69 -4.61
N SER A 154 -25.63 5.02 -4.61
CA SER A 154 -26.18 5.76 -5.74
C SER A 154 -25.43 5.39 -7.03
N ILE A 155 -26.15 5.39 -8.16
CA ILE A 155 -25.57 5.16 -9.49
C ILE A 155 -24.33 6.06 -9.70
N GLU A 156 -24.36 7.26 -9.16
CA GLU A 156 -23.26 8.22 -9.19
C GLU A 156 -22.00 7.74 -8.46
N LYS A 157 -22.15 7.13 -7.28
CA LYS A 157 -21.03 6.54 -6.54
C LYS A 157 -20.43 5.38 -7.32
N ASN A 158 -21.27 4.54 -7.93
CA ASN A 158 -20.81 3.41 -8.75
C ASN A 158 -20.05 3.87 -9.99
N ARG A 159 -20.47 4.96 -10.65
CA ARG A 159 -19.71 5.58 -11.75
C ARG A 159 -18.34 6.08 -11.31
N ASN A 160 -18.27 6.75 -10.17
CA ASN A 160 -17.00 7.23 -9.62
C ASN A 160 -16.04 6.08 -9.35
N ILE A 161 -16.51 5.04 -8.67
CA ILE A 161 -15.71 3.84 -8.39
C ILE A 161 -15.23 3.20 -9.69
N TYR A 162 -16.10 3.07 -10.70
CA TYR A 162 -15.76 2.46 -11.98
C TYR A 162 -14.60 3.17 -12.68
N TYR A 163 -14.72 4.47 -12.91
CA TYR A 163 -13.67 5.25 -13.57
C TYR A 163 -12.40 5.35 -12.71
N GLN A 164 -12.52 5.38 -11.39
CA GLN A 164 -11.37 5.32 -10.49
C GLN A 164 -10.59 4.01 -10.66
N LYS A 165 -11.29 2.87 -10.78
CA LYS A 165 -10.66 1.55 -11.05
C LYS A 165 -9.96 1.52 -12.40
N GLN A 166 -10.58 2.08 -13.45
CA GLN A 166 -9.94 2.15 -14.76
C GLN A 166 -8.63 2.95 -14.71
N LEU A 167 -8.66 4.13 -14.08
CA LEU A 167 -7.47 4.96 -13.93
C LEU A 167 -6.40 4.26 -13.07
N ALA A 168 -6.78 3.57 -11.99
CA ALA A 168 -5.86 2.83 -11.14
C ALA A 168 -5.05 1.79 -11.94
N ASN A 169 -5.70 1.04 -12.84
CA ASN A 169 -5.02 0.07 -13.70
C ASN A 169 -4.01 0.74 -14.64
N GLN A 170 -4.38 1.87 -15.26
CA GLN A 170 -3.51 2.63 -16.15
C GLN A 170 -2.29 3.19 -15.39
N ILE A 171 -2.53 3.83 -14.25
CA ILE A 171 -1.50 4.40 -13.39
C ILE A 171 -0.56 3.33 -12.87
N ASN A 172 -1.06 2.17 -12.46
CA ASN A 172 -0.22 1.08 -11.97
C ASN A 172 0.79 0.62 -13.05
N SER A 173 0.33 0.50 -14.31
CA SER A 173 1.19 0.17 -15.45
C SER A 173 2.24 1.27 -15.71
N GLN A 174 1.82 2.54 -15.69
CA GLN A 174 2.72 3.66 -15.96
C GLN A 174 3.74 3.88 -14.85
N VAL A 175 3.33 3.77 -13.60
CA VAL A 175 4.23 3.82 -12.45
C VAL A 175 5.26 2.71 -12.52
N THR A 176 4.87 1.47 -12.85
CA THR A 176 5.84 0.37 -13.04
C THR A 176 6.96 0.75 -14.04
N LYS A 177 6.62 1.42 -15.15
CA LYS A 177 7.59 1.93 -16.12
C LYS A 177 8.47 3.04 -15.55
N ILE A 178 7.88 4.00 -14.83
CA ILE A 178 8.61 5.07 -14.11
C ILE A 178 9.66 4.44 -13.19
N LEU A 179 9.24 3.51 -12.34
CA LEU A 179 10.14 2.87 -11.38
C LEU A 179 11.27 2.11 -12.04
N SER A 180 11.00 1.44 -13.16
CA SER A 180 12.02 0.78 -13.98
C SER A 180 13.06 1.78 -14.46
N LEU A 181 12.64 2.88 -15.09
CA LEU A 181 13.53 3.91 -15.62
C LEU A 181 14.40 4.53 -14.51
N LEU A 182 13.78 4.92 -13.40
CA LEU A 182 14.49 5.52 -12.27
C LEU A 182 15.48 4.55 -11.62
N THR A 183 15.10 3.28 -11.51
CA THR A 183 16.00 2.25 -10.96
C THR A 183 17.21 2.06 -11.87
N SER A 184 17.00 2.00 -13.19
CA SER A 184 18.10 1.90 -14.15
C SER A 184 18.99 3.15 -14.13
N SER A 185 18.40 4.36 -14.02
CA SER A 185 19.17 5.60 -13.87
C SER A 185 20.07 5.58 -12.63
N LEU A 186 19.60 5.07 -11.49
CA LEU A 186 20.42 4.95 -10.28
C LEU A 186 21.43 3.82 -10.38
N HIS A 187 21.04 2.68 -10.94
CA HIS A 187 21.85 1.47 -11.02
C HIS A 187 23.21 1.74 -11.67
N ILE A 188 23.23 2.52 -12.75
CA ILE A 188 24.45 2.72 -13.55
C ILE A 188 25.51 3.53 -12.79
N HIS A 189 25.12 4.25 -11.74
CA HIS A 189 26.05 4.94 -10.85
C HIS A 189 26.50 4.10 -9.64
N LEU A 190 25.93 2.90 -9.43
CA LEU A 190 26.23 2.05 -8.28
C LEU A 190 27.22 0.94 -8.62
N ASN A 191 28.40 0.99 -7.99
CA ASN A 191 29.36 -0.11 -8.03
C ASN A 191 28.99 -1.23 -7.04
N ILE A 192 29.63 -2.39 -7.19
CA ILE A 192 29.47 -3.52 -6.25
C ILE A 192 29.78 -3.06 -4.81
N GLY A 193 28.86 -3.34 -3.89
CA GLY A 193 28.92 -2.95 -2.48
C GLY A 193 28.36 -1.55 -2.19
N GLN A 194 27.96 -0.79 -3.21
CA GLN A 194 27.29 0.50 -3.01
C GLN A 194 25.77 0.33 -2.98
N HIS A 195 25.12 1.22 -2.23
CA HIS A 195 23.68 1.29 -2.14
C HIS A 195 23.19 2.73 -2.31
N SER A 196 21.97 2.87 -2.82
CA SER A 196 21.19 4.09 -2.83
C SER A 196 19.95 3.90 -1.97
N LEU A 197 19.68 4.86 -1.10
CA LEU A 197 18.53 4.85 -0.21
C LEU A 197 17.59 6.01 -0.57
N ILE A 198 16.32 5.69 -0.73
CA ILE A 198 15.23 6.65 -0.86
C ILE A 198 14.35 6.47 0.36
N ASN A 199 14.36 7.45 1.25
CA ASN A 199 13.55 7.43 2.46
C ASN A 199 12.72 8.70 2.52
N THR A 200 11.48 8.61 2.06
CA THR A 200 10.52 9.71 2.07
C THR A 200 9.33 9.33 2.95
N SER A 201 8.44 10.27 3.24
CA SER A 201 7.21 9.99 3.97
C SER A 201 6.25 9.05 3.23
N GLN A 202 6.45 8.84 1.92
CA GLN A 202 5.48 8.15 1.05
C GLN A 202 6.07 6.90 0.40
N THR A 203 7.39 6.72 0.44
CA THR A 203 8.02 5.51 -0.08
C THR A 203 9.38 5.33 0.58
N PHE A 204 9.68 4.09 0.92
CA PHE A 204 11.01 3.65 1.22
C PHE A 204 11.48 2.75 0.09
N MET A 205 12.68 3.01 -0.44
CA MET A 205 13.33 2.12 -1.38
C MET A 205 14.83 2.04 -1.07
N SER A 206 15.36 0.82 -1.11
CA SER A 206 16.78 0.54 -1.05
C SER A 206 17.18 -0.17 -2.34
N LEU A 207 18.21 0.34 -3.02
CA LEU A 207 18.81 -0.27 -4.20
C LEU A 207 20.28 -0.54 -3.90
N GLU A 208 20.71 -1.79 -3.98
CA GLU A 208 22.08 -2.18 -3.68
C GLU A 208 22.65 -3.07 -4.78
N THR A 209 23.83 -2.72 -5.31
CA THR A 209 24.53 -3.57 -6.28
C THR A 209 25.44 -4.54 -5.55
N ILE A 210 25.25 -5.85 -5.72
CA ILE A 210 25.99 -6.90 -5.01
C ILE A 210 26.45 -8.00 -5.96
N SER A 211 27.46 -8.78 -5.56
CA SER A 211 27.77 -10.04 -6.23
C SER A 211 26.70 -11.09 -5.95
N ILE A 212 26.36 -11.91 -6.94
CA ILE A 212 25.37 -13.01 -6.81
C ILE A 212 25.73 -13.95 -5.65
N GLN A 213 27.02 -14.20 -5.41
CA GLN A 213 27.48 -15.06 -4.31
C GLN A 213 27.09 -14.51 -2.93
N SER A 214 26.93 -13.20 -2.80
CA SER A 214 26.58 -12.51 -1.55
C SER A 214 25.06 -12.45 -1.28
N LEU A 215 24.24 -13.07 -2.14
CA LEU A 215 22.80 -13.23 -1.88
C LEU A 215 22.50 -14.43 -0.96
N LYS A 216 23.39 -15.42 -0.90
CA LYS A 216 23.16 -16.64 -0.12
C LYS A 216 23.10 -16.30 1.36
N ASP A 217 22.05 -16.81 2.04
CA ASP A 217 21.76 -16.55 3.47
C ASP A 217 21.70 -15.07 3.83
N ARG A 218 21.26 -14.23 2.89
CA ARG A 218 21.25 -12.79 3.09
C ARG A 218 19.96 -12.34 3.76
N LEU A 219 20.11 -11.58 4.84
CA LEU A 219 19.04 -10.83 5.46
C LEU A 219 18.95 -9.41 4.88
N VAL A 220 17.84 -9.12 4.20
CA VAL A 220 17.53 -7.79 3.64
C VAL A 220 16.61 -7.09 4.62
N LYS A 221 17.13 -6.09 5.34
CA LYS A 221 16.34 -5.28 6.27
C LYS A 221 15.76 -4.07 5.55
N GLN A 222 14.51 -3.75 5.85
CA GLN A 222 13.82 -2.56 5.37
C GLN A 222 13.38 -1.71 6.58
N VAL A 223 12.68 -0.61 6.29
CA VAL A 223 12.05 0.21 7.33
C VAL A 223 11.02 -0.57 8.14
N GLU A 224 10.76 -0.09 9.36
CA GLU A 224 9.70 -0.59 10.24
C GLU A 224 9.83 -2.07 10.63
N ASN A 225 11.04 -2.64 10.55
CA ASN A 225 11.33 -4.06 10.77
C ASN A 225 10.79 -5.01 9.70
N ALA A 226 10.46 -4.53 8.50
CA ALA A 226 10.24 -5.44 7.37
C ALA A 226 11.55 -6.11 6.98
N GLN A 227 11.50 -7.40 6.69
CA GLN A 227 12.70 -8.18 6.38
C GLN A 227 12.42 -9.24 5.33
N PHE A 228 13.39 -9.48 4.46
CA PHE A 228 13.43 -10.65 3.59
C PHE A 228 14.66 -11.48 3.95
N ASN A 229 14.45 -12.77 4.21
CA ASN A 229 15.52 -13.72 4.42
C ASN A 229 15.67 -14.59 3.16
N ILE A 230 16.79 -14.41 2.46
CA ILE A 230 17.10 -15.15 1.23
C ILE A 230 17.81 -16.45 1.61
N PRO A 231 17.27 -17.63 1.27
CA PRO A 231 17.86 -18.91 1.62
C PRO A 231 19.16 -19.18 0.86
N SER A 232 20.06 -20.00 1.40
CA SER A 232 21.36 -20.35 0.76
C SER A 232 21.24 -21.12 -0.55
N ASP A 233 20.18 -21.91 -0.70
CA ASP A 233 19.88 -22.78 -1.82
C ASP A 233 18.93 -22.13 -2.85
N PHE A 234 18.80 -20.80 -2.83
CA PHE A 234 18.06 -20.08 -3.85
C PHE A 234 18.70 -20.25 -5.24
N ILE A 235 17.87 -20.37 -6.28
CA ILE A 235 18.30 -20.47 -7.67
C ILE A 235 17.94 -19.16 -8.38
N LEU A 236 18.94 -18.53 -9.01
CA LEU A 236 18.76 -17.36 -9.88
C LEU A 236 18.79 -17.81 -11.34
N ASN A 237 17.82 -17.40 -12.14
CA ASN A 237 17.84 -17.63 -13.59
C ASN A 237 18.71 -16.59 -14.30
N THR A 238 20.02 -16.58 -14.03
CA THR A 238 20.98 -15.71 -14.73
C THR A 238 22.11 -16.53 -15.36
N THR A 239 22.51 -16.11 -16.55
CA THR A 239 23.59 -16.76 -17.31
C THR A 239 24.98 -16.20 -16.97
N SER A 240 25.05 -15.06 -16.28
CA SER A 240 26.29 -14.39 -15.91
C SER A 240 26.60 -14.54 -14.41
N ASN A 241 27.85 -14.87 -14.09
CA ASN A 241 28.42 -14.84 -12.73
C ASN A 241 28.68 -13.40 -12.24
N SER A 242 27.88 -12.44 -12.69
CA SER A 242 28.15 -11.02 -12.58
C SER A 242 27.46 -10.38 -11.37
N SER A 243 27.52 -9.06 -11.25
CA SER A 243 26.81 -8.32 -10.22
C SER A 243 25.32 -8.22 -10.54
N ILE A 244 24.49 -8.11 -9.51
CA ILE A 244 23.06 -7.88 -9.60
C ILE A 244 22.69 -6.69 -8.72
N SER A 245 21.53 -6.10 -8.98
CA SER A 245 20.95 -5.08 -8.11
C SER A 245 19.77 -5.64 -7.33
N LEU A 246 19.85 -5.54 -6.03
CA LEU A 246 18.77 -5.87 -5.12
C LEU A 246 17.97 -4.60 -4.85
N ARG A 247 16.72 -4.55 -5.31
CA ARG A 247 15.79 -3.46 -5.02
C ARG A 247 14.73 -3.94 -4.04
N SER A 248 14.66 -3.27 -2.91
CA SER A 248 13.69 -3.48 -1.85
C SER A 248 12.84 -2.23 -1.69
N ARG A 249 11.53 -2.37 -1.54
CA ARG A 249 10.62 -1.22 -1.45
C ARG A 249 9.45 -1.46 -0.50
N VAL A 250 9.04 -0.40 0.18
CA VAL A 250 7.82 -0.33 0.99
C VAL A 250 7.02 0.89 0.57
N ASP A 251 5.75 0.68 0.22
CA ASP A 251 4.78 1.75 -0.01
C ASP A 251 3.66 1.69 1.02
N PRO A 252 3.10 2.85 1.39
CA PRO A 252 2.04 2.93 2.38
C PRO A 252 0.75 2.28 1.89
N LEU A 253 0.56 2.10 0.58
CA LEU A 253 -0.70 1.63 0.02
C LEU A 253 -0.44 0.60 -1.10
N ALA A 254 -1.06 -0.57 -1.00
CA ALA A 254 -0.99 -1.61 -2.02
C ALA A 254 -1.78 -1.22 -3.28
N SER A 255 -1.28 -1.49 -4.48
CA SER A 255 -2.04 -1.24 -5.70
C SER A 255 -3.37 -1.99 -5.67
N TYR A 256 -4.48 -1.31 -5.98
CA TYR A 256 -5.79 -1.93 -6.12
C TYR A 256 -5.72 -3.02 -7.20
N GLY A 257 -6.26 -4.20 -6.92
CA GLY A 257 -6.17 -5.36 -7.82
C GLY A 257 -7.30 -6.36 -7.58
N ASN A 258 -7.14 -7.57 -8.15
CA ASN A 258 -8.14 -8.64 -8.05
C ASN A 258 -8.28 -9.24 -6.63
N PHE A 259 -7.43 -8.83 -5.69
CA PHE A 259 -7.49 -9.23 -4.30
C PHE A 259 -8.27 -8.20 -3.47
N GLN A 260 -8.92 -8.66 -2.40
CA GLN A 260 -9.58 -7.76 -1.45
C GLN A 260 -8.54 -6.99 -0.65
N ASN A 261 -8.09 -5.85 -1.18
CA ASN A 261 -7.23 -4.93 -0.45
C ASN A 261 -8.07 -4.16 0.57
N THR A 262 -7.59 -4.13 1.81
CA THR A 262 -8.22 -3.37 2.88
C THR A 262 -7.71 -1.93 2.90
N ASN A 263 -8.39 -1.06 3.64
CA ASN A 263 -7.89 0.29 3.97
C ASN A 263 -6.62 0.29 4.84
N LEU A 264 -5.99 -0.87 5.09
CA LEU A 264 -4.77 -1.04 5.88
C LEU A 264 -3.67 -1.75 5.09
N SER A 265 -3.92 -2.09 3.82
CA SER A 265 -3.00 -2.86 2.99
C SER A 265 -1.83 -1.98 2.53
N ARG A 266 -0.61 -2.45 2.80
CA ARG A 266 0.65 -1.84 2.35
C ARG A 266 1.30 -2.68 1.26
N SER A 267 2.14 -2.06 0.43
CA SER A 267 2.94 -2.80 -0.54
C SER A 267 4.35 -3.02 0.02
N ILE A 268 4.85 -4.24 -0.07
CA ILE A 268 6.24 -4.55 0.21
C ILE A 268 6.74 -5.41 -0.94
N SER A 269 7.86 -5.02 -1.54
CA SER A 269 8.43 -5.73 -2.67
C SER A 269 9.94 -5.91 -2.55
N LEU A 270 10.40 -7.01 -3.17
CA LEU A 270 11.78 -7.33 -3.38
C LEU A 270 11.92 -7.77 -4.83
N SER A 271 12.80 -7.11 -5.58
CA SER A 271 13.10 -7.47 -6.97
C SER A 271 14.61 -7.57 -7.14
N ILE A 272 15.05 -8.58 -7.89
CA ILE A 272 16.45 -8.76 -8.28
C ILE A 272 16.57 -8.33 -9.73
N ILE A 273 17.54 -7.49 -10.03
CA ILE A 273 17.70 -6.85 -11.33
C ILE A 273 19.08 -7.19 -11.89
N ASP A 274 19.13 -7.58 -13.16
CA ASP A 274 20.38 -7.84 -13.85
C ASP A 274 21.13 -6.53 -14.20
N GLN A 275 22.31 -6.67 -14.80
CA GLN A 275 23.15 -5.53 -15.22
C GLN A 275 22.53 -4.69 -16.35
N ASN A 276 21.54 -5.24 -17.06
CA ASN A 276 20.83 -4.57 -18.14
C ASN A 276 19.56 -3.87 -17.63
N GLY A 277 19.27 -3.93 -16.33
CA GLY A 277 18.06 -3.36 -15.74
C GLY A 277 16.82 -4.24 -15.84
N ASN A 278 16.94 -5.51 -16.23
CA ASN A 278 15.82 -6.45 -16.32
C ASN A 278 15.60 -7.18 -15.01
N GLU A 279 14.34 -7.43 -14.66
CA GLU A 279 14.00 -8.23 -13.49
C GLU A 279 14.34 -9.71 -13.71
N VAL A 280 14.99 -10.30 -12.72
CA VAL A 280 15.46 -11.68 -12.74
C VAL A 280 14.56 -12.53 -11.86
N SER A 281 13.99 -13.56 -12.47
CA SER A 281 13.24 -14.57 -11.71
C SER A 281 14.17 -15.40 -10.83
N PHE A 282 13.71 -15.68 -9.61
CA PHE A 282 14.38 -16.55 -8.67
C PHE A 282 13.41 -17.60 -8.15
N GLN A 283 13.94 -18.75 -7.75
CA GLN A 283 13.18 -19.84 -7.16
C GLN A 283 13.79 -20.21 -5.81
N ALA A 284 12.92 -20.37 -4.80
CA ALA A 284 13.29 -20.93 -3.52
C ALA A 284 12.85 -22.40 -3.45
N ASN A 285 13.59 -23.19 -2.69
CA ASN A 285 13.26 -24.58 -2.43
C ASN A 285 12.10 -24.69 -1.44
N GLU A 286 11.22 -25.68 -1.59
CA GLU A 286 10.13 -25.94 -0.63
C GLU A 286 10.65 -26.23 0.78
N ASN A 287 11.84 -26.85 0.88
CA ASN A 287 12.45 -27.20 2.16
C ASN A 287 13.13 -26.01 2.87
N ASN A 288 13.43 -24.94 2.13
CA ASN A 288 14.04 -23.73 2.67
C ASN A 288 13.45 -22.50 1.95
N PRO A 289 12.18 -22.16 2.26
CA PRO A 289 11.49 -21.08 1.57
C PRO A 289 12.09 -19.72 1.95
N MET A 290 11.93 -18.75 1.05
CA MET A 290 12.17 -17.35 1.40
C MET A 290 11.22 -16.94 2.52
N GLN A 291 11.76 -16.33 3.58
CA GLN A 291 10.95 -15.83 4.68
C GLN A 291 10.78 -14.33 4.54
N MET A 292 9.55 -13.86 4.73
CA MET A 292 9.20 -12.45 4.68
C MET A 292 8.56 -12.04 6.00
N ILE A 293 9.10 -10.98 6.61
CA ILE A 293 8.51 -10.34 7.77
C ILE A 293 7.84 -9.07 7.29
N ILE A 294 6.52 -9.03 7.44
CA ILE A 294 5.68 -7.87 7.09
C ILE A 294 5.34 -7.13 8.38
N PRO A 295 5.80 -5.88 8.56
CA PRO A 295 5.47 -5.12 9.74
C PRO A 295 4.02 -4.67 9.68
N ARG A 296 3.42 -4.51 10.86
CA ARG A 296 2.06 -3.98 10.98
C ARG A 296 2.03 -2.53 10.46
N ASP A 297 0.91 -2.11 9.90
CA ASP A 297 0.65 -0.69 9.71
C ASP A 297 0.66 0.02 11.10
N PRO A 298 1.52 1.04 11.29
CA PRO A 298 1.67 1.72 12.58
C PRO A 298 0.39 2.45 13.00
N ASN A 299 -0.46 2.85 12.04
CA ASN A 299 -1.70 3.58 12.31
C ASN A 299 -2.85 2.68 12.75
N VAL A 300 -2.68 1.35 12.67
CA VAL A 300 -3.70 0.40 13.12
C VAL A 300 -3.75 0.38 14.64
N VAL A 301 -4.81 0.91 15.23
CA VAL A 301 -5.03 0.77 16.67
C VAL A 301 -5.43 -0.67 16.97
N ILE A 302 -4.61 -1.40 17.73
CA ILE A 302 -5.00 -2.72 18.23
C ILE A 302 -6.08 -2.53 19.29
N PRO A 303 -7.29 -3.10 19.11
CA PRO A 303 -8.27 -3.10 20.17
C PRO A 303 -7.72 -3.89 21.35
N SER A 304 -7.85 -3.35 22.56
CA SER A 304 -7.47 -4.06 23.77
C SER A 304 -8.23 -5.39 23.86
N MET A 305 -7.51 -6.49 24.00
CA MET A 305 -8.11 -7.78 24.32
C MET A 305 -8.48 -7.78 25.81
N TYR A 306 -9.76 -7.92 26.10
CA TYR A 306 -10.24 -8.02 27.48
C TYR A 306 -10.31 -9.49 27.86
N LEU A 307 -9.37 -9.92 28.71
CA LEU A 307 -9.43 -11.23 29.35
C LEU A 307 -10.45 -11.16 30.50
N GLN A 308 -11.60 -11.81 30.31
CA GLN A 308 -12.59 -11.97 31.35
C GLN A 308 -12.40 -13.32 32.01
N ASN A 309 -12.18 -13.32 33.32
CA ASN A 309 -12.26 -14.53 34.09
C ASN A 309 -13.73 -14.87 34.36
N VAL A 310 -14.24 -15.88 33.67
CA VAL A 310 -15.66 -16.24 33.80
C VAL A 310 -15.90 -17.06 35.07
N THR A 311 -14.86 -17.70 35.63
CA THR A 311 -14.98 -18.48 36.87
C THR A 311 -15.07 -17.63 38.14
N SER A 312 -14.60 -16.37 38.11
CA SER A 312 -14.55 -15.50 39.31
C SER A 312 -15.66 -14.46 39.39
N ILE A 313 -16.53 -14.36 38.38
CA ILE A 313 -17.72 -13.50 38.46
C ILE A 313 -18.72 -14.23 39.35
N ASN A 314 -19.30 -13.54 40.35
CA ASN A 314 -20.22 -14.06 41.38
C ASN A 314 -21.52 -14.70 40.81
N SER A 315 -21.40 -15.75 40.01
CA SER A 315 -22.46 -16.66 39.60
C SER A 315 -22.10 -18.05 40.08
N THR A 316 -22.16 -18.23 41.41
CA THR A 316 -22.16 -19.53 42.08
C THR A 316 -23.43 -20.30 41.71
N ILE A 317 -23.49 -20.81 40.49
CA ILE A 317 -24.46 -21.86 40.10
C ILE A 317 -23.73 -23.03 39.43
N ASN A 318 -22.64 -22.77 38.68
CA ASN A 318 -21.81 -23.82 38.09
C ASN A 318 -20.41 -23.80 38.73
N ASN A 319 -20.16 -24.68 39.70
CA ASN A 319 -18.81 -25.02 40.16
C ASN A 319 -18.07 -25.73 39.01
N LEU A 320 -17.56 -24.96 38.05
CA LEU A 320 -16.74 -25.48 36.97
C LEU A 320 -15.42 -25.97 37.60
N LEU A 321 -15.08 -27.25 37.35
CA LEU A 321 -13.84 -27.88 37.83
C LEU A 321 -12.58 -27.38 37.09
N PHE A 322 -12.73 -26.39 36.19
CA PHE A 322 -11.69 -25.92 35.30
C PHE A 322 -11.74 -24.39 35.15
N ASP A 323 -10.59 -23.79 34.87
CA ASP A 323 -10.47 -22.35 34.62
C ASP A 323 -11.04 -21.99 33.25
N TYR A 324 -12.17 -21.30 33.25
CA TYR A 324 -12.81 -20.78 32.04
C TYR A 324 -12.49 -19.29 31.85
N ARG A 325 -11.78 -19.00 30.76
CA ARG A 325 -11.38 -17.65 30.36
C ARG A 325 -12.04 -17.29 29.04
N TYR A 326 -12.64 -16.11 28.98
CA TYR A 326 -13.17 -15.54 27.76
C TYR A 326 -12.27 -14.40 27.30
N ILE A 327 -11.93 -14.38 26.02
CA ILE A 327 -11.18 -13.30 25.39
C ILE A 327 -12.03 -12.78 24.26
N ASN A 328 -12.45 -11.52 24.36
CA ASN A 328 -13.14 -10.89 23.24
C ASN A 328 -12.12 -10.51 22.17
N ILE A 329 -12.19 -11.20 21.03
CA ILE A 329 -11.37 -10.97 19.84
C ILE A 329 -12.18 -10.40 18.66
N THR A 330 -13.42 -9.94 18.86
CA THR A 330 -14.19 -9.33 17.76
C THR A 330 -13.52 -8.05 17.30
N SER A 331 -12.96 -8.08 16.11
CA SER A 331 -12.32 -6.95 15.44
C SER A 331 -12.54 -7.05 13.94
N SER A 332 -12.47 -5.91 13.25
CA SER A 332 -12.37 -5.85 11.80
C SER A 332 -10.96 -6.21 11.29
N LEU A 333 -9.99 -6.38 12.19
CA LEU A 333 -8.61 -6.69 11.86
C LEU A 333 -8.36 -8.22 11.82
N PRO A 334 -7.45 -8.71 10.95
CA PRO A 334 -6.95 -10.07 11.04
C PRO A 334 -6.23 -10.30 12.38
N ILE A 335 -6.55 -11.40 13.06
CA ILE A 335 -5.96 -11.75 14.36
C ILE A 335 -5.27 -13.11 14.24
N SER A 336 -4.02 -13.19 14.71
CA SER A 336 -3.33 -14.45 14.97
C SER A 336 -3.29 -14.66 16.48
N VAL A 337 -3.71 -15.85 16.93
CA VAL A 337 -3.72 -16.22 18.35
C VAL A 337 -2.63 -17.25 18.58
N HIS A 338 -1.68 -16.92 19.45
CA HIS A 338 -0.62 -17.83 19.90
C HIS A 338 -0.88 -18.25 21.34
N PHE A 339 -0.89 -19.55 21.62
CA PHE A 339 -1.01 -20.10 22.96
C PHE A 339 0.33 -20.66 23.41
N GLU A 340 0.85 -20.15 24.53
CA GLU A 340 1.99 -20.72 25.22
C GLU A 340 1.51 -21.35 26.53
N ILE A 341 1.75 -22.65 26.69
CA ILE A 341 1.28 -23.42 27.85
C ILE A 341 2.49 -23.97 28.58
N HIS A 342 2.65 -23.60 29.85
CA HIS A 342 3.68 -24.15 30.72
C HIS A 342 3.05 -25.01 31.81
N SER A 343 3.53 -26.24 31.94
CA SER A 343 3.12 -27.12 33.04
C SER A 343 3.80 -26.68 34.34
N LEU A 344 2.99 -26.36 35.34
CA LEU A 344 3.47 -26.12 36.71
C LEU A 344 3.84 -27.44 37.42
N ASN A 345 3.26 -28.56 37.00
CA ASN A 345 3.56 -29.89 37.53
C ASN A 345 3.60 -30.93 36.41
N ARG A 346 4.81 -31.42 36.11
CA ARG A 346 5.07 -32.41 35.05
C ARG A 346 4.41 -33.78 35.27
N SER A 347 3.88 -34.05 36.47
CA SER A 347 3.21 -35.31 36.80
C SER A 347 1.69 -35.31 36.53
N LEU A 348 1.12 -34.17 36.13
CA LEU A 348 -0.30 -34.03 35.83
C LEU A 348 -0.53 -33.94 34.32
N ALA A 349 -1.63 -34.54 33.86
CA ALA A 349 -2.15 -34.33 32.51
C ALA A 349 -3.10 -33.12 32.53
N TYR A 350 -2.94 -32.22 31.56
CA TYR A 350 -3.78 -31.04 31.39
C TYR A 350 -4.60 -31.18 30.12
N LEU A 351 -5.89 -30.86 30.19
CA LEU A 351 -6.77 -30.77 29.03
C LEU A 351 -6.97 -29.29 28.68
N PHE A 352 -6.58 -28.91 27.47
CA PHE A 352 -6.79 -27.57 26.93
C PHE A 352 -7.86 -27.62 25.84
N ILE A 353 -8.89 -26.79 25.96
CA ILE A 353 -9.97 -26.66 24.98
C ILE A 353 -10.07 -25.17 24.61
N TYR A 354 -9.97 -24.87 23.31
CA TYR A 354 -10.21 -23.55 22.76
C TYR A 354 -11.34 -23.63 21.73
N LYS A 355 -12.21 -22.62 21.69
CA LYS A 355 -13.34 -22.55 20.77
C LYS A 355 -13.57 -21.10 20.34
N PHE A 356 -13.91 -20.92 19.06
CA PHE A 356 -14.24 -19.61 18.47
C PHE A 356 -15.77 -19.47 18.41
N ASP A 357 -16.38 -18.75 19.36
CA ASP A 357 -17.83 -18.53 19.42
C ASP A 357 -18.19 -17.10 19.84
N GLN A 358 -19.49 -16.78 19.77
CA GLN A 358 -20.07 -15.56 20.35
C GLN A 358 -19.91 -15.52 21.88
N ALA A 359 -20.03 -14.32 22.46
CA ALA A 359 -19.96 -14.15 23.91
C ALA A 359 -20.98 -15.06 24.63
N PRO A 360 -20.59 -15.79 25.69
CA PRO A 360 -21.49 -16.69 26.38
C PRO A 360 -22.67 -15.91 26.97
N GLN A 361 -23.90 -16.20 26.52
CA GLN A 361 -25.10 -15.64 27.14
C GLN A 361 -25.41 -16.39 28.43
N LEU A 362 -25.19 -15.74 29.57
CA LEU A 362 -25.63 -16.24 30.88
C LEU A 362 -27.13 -15.97 31.01
N ASN A 363 -27.96 -16.89 30.52
CA ASN A 363 -29.41 -16.76 30.64
C ASN A 363 -29.85 -17.15 32.06
N SER A 364 -30.45 -16.22 32.79
CA SER A 364 -30.79 -16.36 34.22
C SER A 364 -31.91 -17.36 34.52
N SER A 365 -32.53 -17.95 33.51
CA SER A 365 -33.78 -18.71 33.64
C SER A 365 -33.70 -20.18 33.24
N ILE A 366 -32.58 -20.68 32.71
CA ILE A 366 -32.43 -22.11 32.35
C ILE A 366 -31.08 -22.63 32.82
N ASN A 367 -31.11 -23.45 33.89
CA ASN A 367 -29.99 -24.13 34.54
C ASN A 367 -29.39 -25.28 33.71
N LEU A 368 -29.08 -25.01 32.45
CA LEU A 368 -28.32 -25.87 31.56
C LEU A 368 -27.54 -24.93 30.65
N SER A 369 -26.25 -25.21 30.40
CA SER A 369 -25.57 -24.69 29.21
C SER A 369 -26.22 -25.36 27.99
N VAL A 370 -27.44 -24.94 27.65
CA VAL A 370 -28.12 -25.40 26.45
C VAL A 370 -27.52 -24.62 25.30
N GLY A 371 -26.79 -25.34 24.45
CA GLY A 371 -26.57 -24.92 23.06
C GLY A 371 -25.73 -23.66 22.90
N TRP A 372 -24.49 -23.88 22.46
CA TRP A 372 -23.81 -22.93 21.59
C TRP A 372 -24.74 -22.65 20.39
N THR A 373 -25.27 -21.44 20.27
CA THR A 373 -25.92 -20.97 19.04
C THR A 373 -24.93 -20.22 18.19
#